data_AF-A0A9E0H7T7-F1
#
_entry.id   AF-A0A9E0H7T7-F1
#
_cell.length_a   1.000
_cell.length_b   1.000
_cell.length_c   1.000
_cell.angle_alpha   90.00
_cell.angle_beta   90.00
_cell.angle_gamma   90.00
#
_symmetry.space_group_name_H-M   'P 1'
#
loop_
_entity.id
_entity.type
_entity.pdbx_description
1 polymer ?
#
loop_
_entity_poly.entity_id
_entity_poly.type
_entity_poly.pdbx_seq_one_letter_code
_entity_poly.pdbx_strand_id
1 'polypeptide(L)'
;MTDALVLSPTSDPRVFVAPDGRRLTPPHDWSCLPPGDAGLTRRVKAAGPSWQVVERRGRKQFSRGLWAPTANVEAARAAIEAERSTEAYARRLTADRARRDRAQVAYVAAFEQEVRGFLRFAPRWATLGERLAALVAAHATPVGSGTVARTQRLEIDRRAEAAVIAWMRHQTTSYDHLRIARVAGARREVRRELAQLSRAVLDLHRTPTPHAAAACSLCQAVAAAAAPAPSASANATPTIAAPRPPLALDDDALDALEL
;
A
#
# COMPACT_ATOMS: atom_id res chain seq x y z
N MET A 1 -24.43 -26.21 14.12
CA MET A 1 -23.63 -25.11 14.71
C MET A 1 -22.19 -25.58 14.73
N THR A 2 -21.31 -24.91 13.98
CA THR A 2 -19.91 -25.33 13.88
C THR A 2 -19.19 -24.83 15.14
N ASP A 3 -18.79 -25.74 16.03
CA ASP A 3 -18.04 -25.39 17.24
C ASP A 3 -16.67 -24.81 16.86
N ALA A 4 -16.62 -23.49 16.77
CA ALA A 4 -15.42 -22.71 16.49
C ALA A 4 -14.97 -22.01 17.78
N LEU A 5 -13.79 -22.36 18.27
CA LEU A 5 -13.19 -21.72 19.44
C LEU A 5 -12.03 -20.80 19.04
N VAL A 6 -11.87 -19.69 19.75
CA VAL A 6 -10.68 -18.82 19.66
C VAL A 6 -9.90 -18.97 20.95
N LEU A 7 -8.66 -19.43 20.85
CA LEU A 7 -7.81 -19.79 21.98
C LEU A 7 -6.52 -18.96 21.98
N SER A 8 -5.94 -18.76 23.16
CA SER A 8 -4.62 -18.13 23.32
C SER A 8 -3.52 -19.20 23.43
N PRO A 9 -2.34 -19.01 22.83
CA PRO A 9 -1.24 -19.96 22.97
C PRO A 9 -0.68 -19.97 24.40
N THR A 10 -0.05 -21.08 24.79
CA THR A 10 0.81 -21.16 25.99
C THR A 10 2.27 -21.43 25.58
N SER A 11 3.16 -21.58 26.58
CA SER A 11 4.53 -22.03 26.34
C SER A 11 4.61 -23.45 25.77
N ASP A 12 3.60 -24.28 26.06
CA ASP A 12 3.45 -25.59 25.42
C ASP A 12 2.72 -25.42 24.08
N PRO A 13 3.31 -25.87 22.95
CA PRO A 13 2.73 -25.71 21.62
C PRO A 13 1.42 -26.48 21.40
N ARG A 14 1.04 -27.39 22.30
CA ARG A 14 -0.19 -28.19 22.23
C ARG A 14 -1.20 -27.87 23.33
N VAL A 15 -0.91 -26.92 24.22
CA VAL A 15 -1.87 -26.49 25.24
C VAL A 15 -2.27 -25.05 24.98
N PHE A 16 -3.58 -24.80 24.93
CA PHE A 16 -4.17 -23.51 24.64
C PHE A 16 -5.13 -23.08 25.74
N VAL A 17 -5.37 -21.78 25.88
CA VAL A 17 -6.27 -21.22 26.88
C VAL A 17 -7.53 -20.68 26.20
N ALA A 18 -8.68 -21.20 26.59
CA ALA A 18 -9.99 -20.71 26.17
C ALA A 18 -10.35 -19.39 26.86
N PRO A 19 -11.34 -18.62 26.35
CA PRO A 19 -11.74 -17.35 26.95
C PRO A 19 -12.20 -17.45 28.41
N ASP A 20 -12.68 -18.62 28.82
CA ASP A 20 -13.09 -18.94 30.19
C ASP A 20 -11.93 -19.40 31.10
N GLY A 21 -10.69 -19.36 30.61
CA GLY A 21 -9.49 -19.74 31.35
C GLY A 21 -9.18 -21.23 31.33
N ARG A 22 -10.03 -22.09 30.73
CA ARG A 22 -9.75 -23.52 30.62
C ARG A 22 -8.54 -23.79 29.72
N ARG A 23 -7.69 -24.71 30.15
CA ARG A 23 -6.60 -25.25 29.34
C ARG A 23 -7.13 -26.39 28.49
N LEU A 24 -6.95 -26.30 27.18
CA LEU A 24 -7.41 -27.26 26.19
C LEU A 24 -6.23 -27.78 25.39
N THR A 25 -6.23 -29.10 25.15
CA THR A 25 -5.29 -29.77 24.25
C THR A 25 -6.08 -30.29 23.05
N PRO A 26 -5.62 -30.07 21.80
CA PRO A 26 -6.28 -30.60 20.62
C PRO A 26 -6.43 -32.11 20.74
N PRO A 27 -7.55 -32.68 20.26
CA PRO A 27 -7.66 -34.12 20.10
C PRO A 27 -6.51 -34.70 19.27
N HIS A 28 -6.16 -35.96 19.51
CA HIS A 28 -5.00 -36.60 18.88
C HIS A 28 -5.09 -36.68 17.35
N ASP A 29 -6.32 -36.72 16.81
CA ASP A 29 -6.62 -36.77 15.40
C ASP A 29 -6.67 -35.38 14.75
N TRP A 30 -6.33 -34.31 15.48
CA TRP A 30 -6.31 -32.94 14.95
C TRP A 30 -4.91 -32.51 14.53
N SER A 31 -4.85 -31.78 13.42
CA SER A 31 -3.62 -31.17 12.92
C SER A 31 -3.73 -29.65 12.86
N CYS A 32 -2.58 -28.98 12.93
CA CYS A 32 -2.51 -27.53 12.81
C CYS A 32 -2.33 -27.13 11.35
N LEU A 33 -3.30 -26.40 10.81
CA LEU A 33 -3.17 -25.67 9.55
C LEU A 33 -2.46 -24.33 9.84
N PRO A 34 -1.23 -24.11 9.34
CA PRO A 34 -0.52 -22.85 9.54
C PRO A 34 -1.24 -21.68 8.84
N PRO A 35 -1.07 -20.44 9.33
CA PRO A 35 -1.62 -19.25 8.66
C PRO A 35 -1.00 -19.06 7.28
N GLY A 36 -1.79 -18.65 6.28
CA GLY A 36 -1.30 -18.28 4.95
C GLY A 36 -2.31 -18.48 3.83
N ASP A 37 -2.95 -19.65 3.76
CA ASP A 37 -3.96 -19.94 2.73
C ASP A 37 -5.38 -19.70 3.30
N ALA A 38 -5.93 -18.53 2.98
CA ALA A 38 -7.27 -18.13 3.40
C ALA A 38 -8.39 -18.95 2.72
N GLY A 39 -8.13 -19.56 1.55
CA GLY A 39 -9.06 -20.44 0.87
C GLY A 39 -9.14 -21.79 1.60
N LEU A 40 -7.98 -22.36 1.93
CA LEU A 40 -7.87 -23.60 2.70
C LEU A 40 -8.48 -23.44 4.10
N THR A 41 -8.14 -22.36 4.79
CA THR A 41 -8.69 -22.06 6.13
C THR A 41 -10.21 -21.97 6.11
N ARG A 42 -10.81 -21.32 5.09
CA ARG A 42 -12.27 -21.23 4.93
C ARG A 42 -12.93 -22.59 4.71
N ARG A 43 -12.34 -23.44 3.87
CA ARG A 43 -12.86 -24.80 3.62
C ARG A 43 -12.79 -25.68 4.87
N VAL A 44 -11.69 -25.63 5.60
CA VAL A 44 -11.54 -26.39 6.87
C VAL A 44 -12.57 -25.94 7.91
N LYS A 45 -12.78 -24.62 8.07
CA LYS A 45 -13.83 -24.10 8.98
C LYS A 45 -15.25 -24.50 8.57
N ALA A 46 -15.52 -24.65 7.27
CA ALA A 46 -16.82 -25.09 6.78
C ALA A 46 -17.03 -26.61 6.96
N ALA A 47 -15.95 -27.40 6.94
CA ALA A 47 -16.00 -28.86 7.01
C ALA A 47 -16.31 -29.40 8.42
N GLY A 48 -16.11 -28.62 9.49
CA GLY A 48 -16.43 -29.08 10.83
C GLY A 48 -15.80 -28.24 11.96
N PRO A 49 -15.74 -28.80 13.18
CA PRO A 49 -15.18 -28.14 14.36
C PRO A 49 -13.74 -27.67 14.12
N SER A 50 -13.39 -26.49 14.66
CA SER A 50 -12.04 -25.96 14.53
C SER A 50 -11.68 -24.98 15.65
N TRP A 51 -10.41 -24.94 16.03
CA TRP A 51 -9.87 -24.02 17.03
C TRP A 51 -8.86 -23.08 16.40
N GLN A 52 -9.13 -21.78 16.47
CA GLN A 52 -8.21 -20.75 16.01
C GLN A 52 -7.33 -20.29 17.17
N VAL A 53 -6.01 -20.41 17.02
CA VAL A 53 -5.06 -19.96 18.05
C VAL A 53 -4.57 -18.56 17.70
N VAL A 54 -4.78 -17.60 18.59
CA VAL A 54 -4.46 -16.18 18.38
C VAL A 54 -3.58 -15.66 19.52
N GLU A 55 -2.44 -15.09 19.17
CA GLU A 55 -1.56 -14.38 20.09
C GLU A 55 -1.78 -12.87 19.98
N ARG A 56 -2.03 -12.21 21.11
CA ARG A 56 -2.09 -10.74 21.17
C ARG A 56 -0.69 -10.18 21.45
N ARG A 57 -0.20 -9.29 20.59
CA ARG A 57 1.02 -8.49 20.82
C ARG A 57 0.68 -7.01 20.67
N GLY A 58 0.60 -6.30 21.80
CA GLY A 58 0.10 -4.93 21.84
C GLY A 58 -1.34 -4.85 21.32
N ARG A 59 -1.60 -3.94 20.36
CA ARG A 59 -2.91 -3.80 19.69
C ARG A 59 -3.14 -4.80 18.54
N LYS A 60 -2.14 -5.60 18.18
CA LYS A 60 -2.18 -6.51 17.02
C LYS A 60 -2.46 -7.95 17.44
N GLN A 61 -3.23 -8.65 16.61
CA GLN A 61 -3.50 -10.08 16.75
C GLN A 61 -2.69 -10.86 15.72
N PHE A 62 -2.02 -11.92 16.16
CA PHE A 62 -1.21 -12.80 15.32
C PHE A 62 -1.82 -14.21 15.36
N SER A 63 -2.22 -14.72 14.20
CA SER A 63 -2.68 -16.11 14.11
C SER A 63 -1.50 -17.06 14.27
N ARG A 64 -1.65 -18.08 15.11
CA ARG A 64 -0.72 -19.21 15.28
C ARG A 64 -1.15 -20.46 14.53
N GLY A 65 -2.30 -20.42 13.85
CA GLY A 65 -2.84 -21.51 13.05
C GLY A 65 -4.28 -21.87 13.42
N LEU A 66 -4.85 -22.76 12.63
CA LEU A 66 -6.17 -23.33 12.83
C LEU A 66 -6.02 -24.83 13.09
N TRP A 67 -6.41 -25.29 14.27
CA TRP A 67 -6.50 -26.71 14.57
C TRP A 67 -7.85 -27.25 14.16
N ALA A 68 -7.87 -28.40 13.49
CA ALA A 68 -9.09 -29.07 13.05
C ALA A 68 -8.80 -30.57 12.88
N PRO A 69 -9.83 -31.42 12.76
CA PRO A 69 -9.64 -32.84 12.42
C PRO A 69 -8.74 -32.99 11.20
N THR A 70 -7.73 -33.87 11.30
CA THR A 70 -6.73 -34.09 10.25
C THR A 70 -7.40 -34.46 8.93
N ALA A 71 -8.44 -35.30 8.99
CA ALA A 71 -9.23 -35.66 7.82
C ALA A 71 -9.83 -34.45 7.09
N ASN A 72 -10.32 -33.44 7.82
CA ASN A 72 -10.89 -32.22 7.22
C ASN A 72 -9.80 -31.36 6.57
N VAL A 73 -8.63 -31.27 7.20
CA VAL A 73 -7.47 -30.55 6.65
C VAL A 73 -7.00 -31.20 5.36
N GLU A 74 -6.79 -32.52 5.36
CA GLU A 74 -6.32 -33.26 4.19
C GLU A 74 -7.34 -33.27 3.04
N ALA A 75 -8.63 -33.49 3.34
CA ALA A 75 -9.68 -33.42 2.33
C ALA A 75 -9.77 -32.02 1.69
N ALA A 76 -9.66 -30.96 2.49
CA ALA A 76 -9.65 -29.59 1.97
C ALA A 76 -8.40 -29.28 1.13
N ARG A 77 -7.22 -29.80 1.50
CA ARG A 77 -5.99 -29.70 0.71
C ARG A 77 -6.15 -30.41 -0.64
N ALA A 78 -6.57 -31.67 -0.62
CA ALA A 78 -6.78 -32.46 -1.83
C ALA A 78 -7.79 -31.80 -2.77
N ALA A 79 -8.91 -31.27 -2.23
CA ALA A 79 -9.91 -30.58 -3.03
C ALA A 79 -9.38 -29.26 -3.66
N ILE A 80 -8.51 -28.52 -2.96
CA ILE A 80 -7.88 -27.32 -3.54
C ILE A 80 -6.88 -27.70 -4.61
N GLU A 81 -6.07 -28.73 -4.38
CA GLU A 81 -5.07 -29.18 -5.34
C GLU A 81 -5.73 -29.71 -6.62
N ALA A 82 -6.79 -30.50 -6.48
CA ALA A 82 -7.59 -30.97 -7.61
C ALA A 82 -8.23 -29.82 -8.41
N GLU A 83 -8.65 -28.72 -7.76
CA GLU A 83 -9.13 -27.54 -8.47
C GLU A 83 -7.97 -26.83 -9.20
N ARG A 84 -6.83 -26.65 -8.53
CA ARG A 84 -5.66 -25.93 -9.06
C ARG A 84 -4.98 -26.64 -10.22
N SER A 85 -5.05 -27.97 -10.27
CA SER A 85 -4.49 -28.79 -11.35
C SER A 85 -5.32 -28.73 -12.64
N THR A 86 -6.53 -28.16 -12.60
CA THR A 86 -7.36 -28.03 -13.80
C THR A 86 -6.83 -26.96 -14.76
N GLU A 87 -6.91 -27.24 -16.06
CA GLU A 87 -6.59 -26.26 -17.10
C GLU A 87 -7.52 -25.03 -17.01
N ALA A 88 -8.79 -25.25 -16.64
CA ALA A 88 -9.75 -24.17 -16.43
C ALA A 88 -9.28 -23.19 -15.34
N TYR A 89 -8.69 -23.68 -14.23
CA TYR A 89 -8.12 -22.84 -13.19
C TYR A 89 -6.93 -22.03 -13.70
N ALA A 90 -6.01 -22.67 -14.43
CA ALA A 90 -4.84 -21.99 -15.01
C ALA A 90 -5.27 -20.89 -15.99
N ARG A 91 -6.22 -21.19 -16.89
CA ARG A 91 -6.80 -20.22 -17.84
C ARG A 91 -7.52 -19.07 -17.12
N ARG A 92 -8.24 -19.36 -16.02
CA ARG A 92 -8.87 -18.32 -15.19
C ARG A 92 -7.84 -17.39 -14.56
N LEU A 93 -6.74 -17.93 -14.03
CA LEU A 93 -5.68 -17.14 -13.40
C LEU A 93 -4.99 -16.19 -14.39
N THR A 94 -4.68 -16.68 -15.60
CA THR A 94 -4.06 -15.84 -16.65
C THR A 94 -5.02 -14.76 -17.13
N ALA A 95 -6.29 -15.09 -17.38
CA ALA A 95 -7.32 -14.13 -17.76
C ALA A 95 -7.54 -13.06 -16.69
N ASP A 96 -7.59 -13.47 -15.41
CA ASP A 96 -7.72 -12.56 -14.27
C ASP A 96 -6.52 -11.61 -14.13
N ARG A 97 -5.29 -12.13 -14.36
CA ARG A 97 -4.07 -11.30 -14.36
C ARG A 97 -4.12 -10.28 -15.48
N ALA A 98 -4.39 -10.71 -16.71
CA ALA A 98 -4.51 -9.82 -17.86
C ALA A 98 -5.61 -8.76 -17.66
N ARG A 99 -6.75 -9.13 -17.05
CA ARG A 99 -7.80 -8.17 -16.69
C ARG A 99 -7.31 -7.13 -15.68
N ARG A 100 -6.61 -7.54 -14.63
CA ARG A 100 -6.06 -6.62 -13.62
C ARG A 100 -4.99 -5.71 -14.21
N ASP A 101 -4.15 -6.22 -15.09
CA ASP A 101 -3.11 -5.43 -15.76
C ASP A 101 -3.74 -4.35 -16.65
N ARG A 102 -4.78 -4.70 -17.43
CA ARG A 102 -5.57 -3.72 -18.20
C ARG A 102 -6.24 -2.68 -17.31
N ALA A 103 -6.87 -3.12 -16.22
CA ALA A 103 -7.50 -2.21 -15.26
C ALA A 103 -6.47 -1.27 -14.60
N GLN A 104 -5.26 -1.77 -14.31
CA GLN A 104 -4.17 -0.96 -13.76
C GLN A 104 -3.72 0.10 -14.78
N VAL A 105 -3.51 -0.27 -16.04
CA VAL A 105 -3.14 0.70 -17.09
C VAL A 105 -4.21 1.79 -17.23
N ALA A 106 -5.48 1.39 -17.32
CA ALA A 106 -6.60 2.34 -17.39
C ALA A 106 -6.66 3.26 -16.16
N TYR A 107 -6.47 2.69 -14.96
CA TYR A 107 -6.45 3.45 -13.71
C TYR A 107 -5.30 4.46 -13.67
N VAL A 108 -4.08 4.07 -14.06
CA VAL A 108 -2.92 4.97 -14.10
C VAL A 108 -3.18 6.14 -15.06
N ALA A 109 -3.71 5.86 -16.25
CA ALA A 109 -4.03 6.89 -17.23
C ALA A 109 -5.10 7.86 -16.71
N ALA A 110 -6.19 7.35 -16.13
CA ALA A 110 -7.24 8.18 -15.54
C ALA A 110 -6.70 9.02 -14.37
N PHE A 111 -5.89 8.43 -13.49
CA PHE A 111 -5.27 9.14 -12.39
C PHE A 111 -4.32 10.25 -12.85
N GLU A 112 -3.50 9.99 -13.87
CA GLU A 112 -2.63 11.02 -14.45
C GLU A 112 -3.45 12.16 -15.08
N GLN A 113 -4.57 11.85 -15.74
CA GLN A 113 -5.48 12.87 -16.28
C GLN A 113 -6.06 13.75 -15.17
N GLU A 114 -6.50 13.16 -14.06
CA GLU A 114 -6.98 13.92 -12.89
C GLU A 114 -5.87 14.78 -12.27
N VAL A 115 -4.63 14.28 -12.23
CA VAL A 115 -3.48 15.09 -11.80
C VAL A 115 -3.29 16.29 -12.74
N ARG A 116 -3.30 16.09 -14.06
CA ARG A 116 -3.21 17.19 -15.04
C ARG A 116 -4.37 18.18 -14.85
N GLY A 117 -5.58 17.66 -14.65
CA GLY A 117 -6.80 18.42 -14.38
C GLY A 117 -6.71 19.26 -13.10
N PHE A 118 -6.08 18.74 -12.04
CA PHE A 118 -5.82 19.49 -10.81
C PHE A 118 -4.72 20.56 -10.97
N LEU A 119 -3.65 20.25 -11.71
CA LEU A 119 -2.55 21.19 -11.92
C LEU A 119 -3.03 22.46 -12.61
N ARG A 120 -3.85 22.35 -13.67
CA ARG A 120 -4.42 23.48 -14.44
C ARG A 120 -3.36 24.49 -14.89
N PHE A 121 -2.20 24.02 -15.32
CA PHE A 121 -1.12 24.91 -15.74
C PHE A 121 -1.50 25.65 -17.03
N ALA A 122 -1.10 26.91 -17.13
CA ALA A 122 -1.31 27.70 -18.34
C ALA A 122 -0.57 27.06 -19.53
N PRO A 123 -1.00 27.29 -20.79
CA PRO A 123 -0.42 26.66 -21.97
C PRO A 123 1.11 26.80 -22.06
N ARG A 124 1.67 27.93 -21.62
CA ARG A 124 3.13 28.16 -21.54
C ARG A 124 3.86 27.10 -20.71
N TRP A 125 3.21 26.57 -19.67
CA TRP A 125 3.74 25.61 -18.72
C TRP A 125 3.22 24.18 -18.96
N ALA A 126 2.56 23.93 -20.09
CA ALA A 126 1.93 22.63 -20.39
C ALA A 126 2.93 21.47 -20.30
N THR A 127 4.11 21.59 -20.92
CA THR A 127 5.15 20.56 -20.87
C THR A 127 5.63 20.27 -19.44
N LEU A 128 5.71 21.29 -18.58
CA LEU A 128 6.05 21.09 -17.16
C LEU A 128 4.93 20.33 -16.44
N GLY A 129 3.67 20.70 -16.69
CA GLY A 129 2.50 20.06 -16.10
C GLY A 129 2.37 18.59 -16.50
N GLU A 130 2.60 18.26 -17.77
CA GLU A 130 2.61 16.87 -18.27
C GLU A 130 3.68 16.03 -17.58
N ARG A 131 4.90 16.57 -17.48
CA ARG A 131 6.02 15.89 -16.79
C ARG A 131 5.73 15.68 -15.32
N LEU A 132 5.23 16.71 -14.63
CA LEU A 132 4.86 16.60 -13.22
C LEU A 132 3.76 15.55 -13.01
N ALA A 133 2.74 15.54 -13.87
CA ALA A 133 1.67 14.56 -13.77
C ALA A 133 2.18 13.12 -13.93
N ALA A 134 3.04 12.87 -14.92
CA ALA A 134 3.66 11.57 -15.12
C ALA A 134 4.52 11.15 -13.91
N LEU A 135 5.30 12.06 -13.33
CA LEU A 135 6.10 11.80 -12.13
C LEU A 135 5.24 11.45 -10.91
N VAL A 136 4.15 12.18 -10.69
CA VAL A 136 3.20 11.92 -9.60
C VAL A 136 2.51 10.57 -9.79
N ALA A 137 2.03 10.26 -11.00
CA ALA A 137 1.37 9.00 -11.32
C ALA A 137 2.32 7.80 -11.16
N ALA A 138 3.55 7.90 -11.66
CA ALA A 138 4.57 6.86 -11.51
C ALA A 138 4.92 6.58 -10.04
N HIS A 139 4.91 7.61 -9.19
CA HIS A 139 5.18 7.46 -7.77
C HIS A 139 3.99 6.90 -6.99
N ALA A 140 2.77 7.36 -7.27
CA ALA A 140 1.62 7.10 -6.40
C ALA A 140 0.87 5.80 -6.74
N THR A 141 0.76 5.45 -8.02
CA THR A 141 -0.10 4.35 -8.49
C THR A 141 0.41 2.90 -8.31
N PRO A 142 1.72 2.61 -8.09
CA PRO A 142 2.18 1.25 -7.83
C PRO A 142 1.52 0.61 -6.60
N VAL A 143 1.35 -0.71 -6.62
CA VAL A 143 0.82 -1.46 -5.48
C VAL A 143 1.82 -1.40 -4.32
N GLY A 144 1.35 -1.02 -3.12
CA GLY A 144 2.20 -0.93 -1.95
C GLY A 144 3.07 0.33 -1.89
N SER A 145 2.77 1.36 -2.68
CA SER A 145 3.50 2.64 -2.69
C SER A 145 3.40 3.45 -1.39
N GLY A 146 2.50 3.06 -0.47
CA GLY A 146 2.23 3.82 0.76
C GLY A 146 1.45 5.11 0.54
N THR A 147 0.87 5.32 -0.64
CA THR A 147 0.16 6.56 -1.01
C THR A 147 -1.37 6.40 -1.04
N VAL A 148 -2.07 7.53 -1.13
CA VAL A 148 -3.53 7.58 -1.19
C VAL A 148 -4.12 7.21 -2.54
N ALA A 149 -3.32 7.02 -3.60
CA ALA A 149 -3.86 6.84 -4.95
C ALA A 149 -4.91 5.73 -5.03
N ARG A 150 -4.79 4.65 -4.24
CA ARG A 150 -5.71 3.50 -4.30
C ARG A 150 -6.71 3.44 -3.14
N THR A 151 -6.86 4.51 -2.35
CA THR A 151 -7.84 4.54 -1.25
C THR A 151 -9.28 4.53 -1.77
N GLN A 152 -10.13 3.71 -1.16
CA GLN A 152 -11.56 3.64 -1.48
C GLN A 152 -12.38 4.77 -0.83
N ARG A 153 -11.76 5.57 0.06
CA ARG A 153 -12.46 6.63 0.80
C ARG A 153 -12.64 7.94 0.04
N LEU A 154 -11.90 8.13 -1.05
CA LEU A 154 -11.87 9.37 -1.81
C LEU A 154 -12.18 9.10 -3.27
N GLU A 155 -12.80 10.08 -3.91
CA GLU A 155 -12.90 10.13 -5.37
C GLU A 155 -11.52 10.38 -6.02
N ILE A 156 -11.40 10.03 -7.30
CA ILE A 156 -10.10 10.00 -7.99
C ILE A 156 -9.42 11.38 -8.08
N ASP A 157 -10.22 12.43 -8.24
CA ASP A 157 -9.79 13.83 -8.27
C ASP A 157 -9.15 14.26 -6.94
N ARG A 158 -9.76 13.90 -5.81
CA ARG A 158 -9.21 14.17 -4.47
C ARG A 158 -7.94 13.38 -4.21
N ARG A 159 -7.86 12.14 -4.69
CA ARG A 159 -6.62 11.35 -4.61
C ARG A 159 -5.49 11.97 -5.43
N ALA A 160 -5.81 12.49 -6.62
CA ALA A 160 -4.86 13.19 -7.46
C ALA A 160 -4.33 14.47 -6.79
N GLU A 161 -5.22 15.29 -6.23
CA GLU A 161 -4.85 16.49 -5.45
C GLU A 161 -3.91 16.15 -4.30
N ALA A 162 -4.27 15.18 -3.44
CA ALA A 162 -3.39 14.77 -2.34
C ALA A 162 -2.05 14.20 -2.81
N ALA A 163 -2.03 13.42 -3.89
CA ALA A 163 -0.79 12.89 -4.42
C ALA A 163 0.14 13.99 -4.93
N VAL A 164 -0.39 15.04 -5.57
CA VAL A 164 0.39 16.21 -5.98
C VAL A 164 0.96 16.93 -4.76
N ILE A 165 0.12 17.22 -3.74
CA ILE A 165 0.58 17.91 -2.53
C ILE A 165 1.63 17.09 -1.78
N ALA A 166 1.45 15.77 -1.69
CA ALA A 166 2.44 14.87 -1.10
C ALA A 166 3.75 14.90 -1.89
N TRP A 167 3.69 14.78 -3.23
CA TRP A 167 4.87 14.85 -4.09
C TRP A 167 5.59 16.19 -3.92
N MET A 168 4.87 17.31 -3.94
CA MET A 168 5.42 18.65 -3.71
C MET A 168 6.13 18.74 -2.37
N ARG A 169 5.48 18.27 -1.30
CA ARG A 169 6.05 18.26 0.06
C ARG A 169 7.39 17.52 0.10
N HIS A 170 7.49 16.35 -0.51
CA HIS A 170 8.72 15.55 -0.49
C HIS A 170 9.82 16.10 -1.43
N GLN A 171 9.44 16.75 -2.53
CA GLN A 171 10.38 17.09 -3.60
C GLN A 171 10.81 18.55 -3.62
N THR A 172 10.02 19.44 -3.03
CA THR A 172 10.26 20.90 -3.07
C THR A 172 10.52 21.51 -1.70
N THR A 173 10.53 20.69 -0.64
CA THR A 173 10.74 21.11 0.75
C THR A 173 11.70 20.16 1.47
N SER A 174 12.20 20.56 2.64
CA SER A 174 13.06 19.72 3.49
C SER A 174 12.27 18.76 4.40
N TYR A 175 11.00 18.47 4.08
CA TYR A 175 10.07 17.71 4.93
C TYR A 175 10.65 16.41 5.49
N ASP A 176 11.36 15.64 4.68
CA ASP A 176 11.97 14.36 5.09
C ASP A 176 13.00 14.49 6.22
N HIS A 177 13.54 15.70 6.41
CA HIS A 177 14.55 16.01 7.43
C HIS A 177 14.01 16.87 8.58
N LEU A 178 12.74 17.29 8.53
CA LEU A 178 12.13 18.08 9.59
C LEU A 178 11.94 17.25 10.87
N ARG A 179 12.44 17.79 11.99
CA ARG A 179 12.23 17.21 13.32
C ARG A 179 10.92 17.73 13.91
N ILE A 180 9.83 17.01 13.69
CA ILE A 180 8.51 17.34 14.25
C ILE A 180 8.36 16.72 15.64
N ALA A 181 7.98 17.55 16.63
CA ALA A 181 7.72 17.10 17.99
C ALA A 181 6.64 15.99 18.03
N ARG A 182 6.79 15.01 18.92
CA ARG A 182 5.85 13.89 19.10
C ARG A 182 4.67 14.27 19.99
N VAL A 183 4.02 15.40 19.67
CA VAL A 183 2.82 15.89 20.33
C VAL A 183 1.63 15.67 19.39
N ALA A 184 0.45 15.40 19.96
CA ALA A 184 -0.77 15.21 19.18
C ALA A 184 -1.03 16.43 18.28
N GLY A 185 -1.37 16.21 17.01
CA GLY A 185 -1.69 17.27 16.05
C GLY A 185 -0.49 17.94 15.36
N ALA A 186 0.70 17.97 15.96
CA ALA A 186 1.85 18.73 15.45
C ALA A 186 2.25 18.36 14.00
N ARG A 187 2.24 17.07 13.66
CA ARG A 187 2.51 16.63 12.27
C ARG A 187 1.46 17.11 11.27
N ARG A 188 0.19 17.16 11.68
CA ARG A 188 -0.92 17.57 10.81
C ARG A 188 -0.82 19.06 10.50
N GLU A 189 -0.51 19.87 11.51
CA GLU A 189 -0.29 21.30 11.35
C GLU A 189 0.85 21.61 10.36
N VAL A 190 2.04 21.02 10.56
CA VAL A 190 3.16 21.17 9.62
C VAL A 190 2.79 20.73 8.20
N ARG A 191 2.04 19.63 8.05
CA ARG A 191 1.57 19.17 6.73
C ARG A 191 0.61 20.16 6.08
N ARG A 192 -0.27 20.81 6.85
CA ARG A 192 -1.20 21.84 6.34
C ARG A 192 -0.45 23.08 5.86
N GLU A 193 0.52 23.56 6.62
CA GLU A 193 1.37 24.70 6.20
C GLU A 193 2.15 24.40 4.91
N LEU A 194 2.80 23.23 4.85
CA LEU A 194 3.53 22.81 3.64
C LEU A 194 2.60 22.62 2.43
N ALA A 195 1.35 22.20 2.66
CA ALA A 195 0.36 22.11 1.60
C ALA A 195 -0.02 23.49 1.04
N GLN A 196 -0.15 24.51 1.90
CA GLN A 196 -0.41 25.89 1.46
C GLN A 196 0.76 26.43 0.64
N LEU A 197 2.00 26.23 1.10
CA LEU A 197 3.20 26.60 0.35
C LEU A 197 3.26 25.88 -1.01
N SER A 198 2.93 24.59 -1.04
CA SER A 198 2.87 23.80 -2.28
C SER A 198 1.85 24.38 -3.26
N ARG A 199 0.65 24.75 -2.80
CA ARG A 199 -0.38 25.38 -3.65
C ARG A 199 0.11 26.72 -4.22
N ALA A 200 0.75 27.56 -3.40
CA ALA A 200 1.29 28.83 -3.86
C ALA A 200 2.32 28.65 -4.99
N VAL A 201 3.21 27.66 -4.88
CA VAL A 201 4.18 27.33 -5.95
C VAL A 201 3.47 26.83 -7.22
N LEU A 202 2.43 26.01 -7.09
CA LEU A 202 1.64 25.53 -8.23
C LEU A 202 0.92 26.70 -8.93
N ASP A 203 0.38 27.66 -8.19
CA ASP A 203 -0.36 28.80 -8.72
C ASP A 203 0.48 29.70 -9.64
N LEU A 204 1.80 29.79 -9.40
CA LEU A 204 2.74 30.49 -10.29
C LEU A 204 2.68 29.96 -11.75
N HIS A 205 2.32 28.70 -11.94
CA HIS A 205 2.27 28.03 -13.24
C HIS A 205 0.86 27.96 -13.83
N ARG A 206 -0.17 28.37 -13.08
CA ARG A 206 -1.55 28.50 -13.58
C ARG A 206 -1.78 29.79 -14.37
N THR A 207 -0.83 30.72 -14.29
CA THR A 207 -0.79 31.93 -15.11
C THR A 207 0.29 31.82 -16.18
N PRO A 208 0.16 32.51 -17.33
CA PRO A 208 1.18 32.49 -18.38
C PRO A 208 2.43 33.33 -18.03
N THR A 209 2.46 33.98 -16.86
CA THR A 209 3.56 34.86 -16.43
C THR A 209 4.87 34.08 -16.32
N PRO A 210 5.94 34.49 -17.02
CA PRO A 210 7.23 33.82 -16.92
C PRO A 210 7.88 34.08 -15.56
N HIS A 211 8.60 33.08 -15.07
CA HIS A 211 9.55 33.22 -13.95
C HIS A 211 10.82 32.43 -14.25
N ALA A 212 11.88 32.72 -13.50
CA ALA A 212 13.16 32.04 -13.67
C ALA A 212 13.08 30.62 -13.11
N ALA A 213 13.18 29.61 -13.98
CA ALA A 213 13.14 28.19 -13.59
C ALA A 213 14.21 27.84 -12.53
N ALA A 214 15.38 28.48 -12.59
CA ALA A 214 16.45 28.30 -11.61
C ALA A 214 16.12 28.86 -10.22
N ALA A 215 15.08 29.67 -10.07
CA ALA A 215 14.61 30.18 -8.77
C ALA A 215 13.31 29.50 -8.30
N CYS A 216 12.72 28.61 -9.11
CA CYS A 216 11.48 27.91 -8.78
C CYS A 216 11.77 26.48 -8.32
N SER A 217 11.43 26.17 -7.07
CA SER A 217 11.64 24.84 -6.48
C SER A 217 10.97 23.71 -7.27
N LEU A 218 9.76 23.95 -7.81
CA LEU A 218 9.06 22.97 -8.64
C LEU A 218 9.79 22.73 -9.97
N CYS A 219 10.21 23.78 -10.68
CA CYS A 219 10.93 23.63 -11.94
C CYS A 219 12.23 22.85 -11.75
N GLN A 220 12.98 23.17 -10.71
CA GLN A 220 14.20 22.44 -10.36
C GLN A 220 13.90 20.97 -10.03
N ALA A 221 12.89 20.70 -9.21
CA ALA A 221 12.53 19.34 -8.81
C ALA A 221 12.12 18.47 -10.00
N VAL A 222 11.30 19.00 -10.93
CA VAL A 222 10.90 18.28 -12.14
C VAL A 222 12.09 18.06 -13.08
N ALA A 223 12.96 19.05 -13.23
CA ALA A 223 14.18 18.91 -14.03
C ALA A 223 15.13 17.84 -13.44
N ALA A 224 15.33 17.83 -12.13
CA ALA A 224 16.16 16.85 -11.45
C ALA A 224 15.61 15.43 -11.55
N ALA A 225 14.28 15.27 -11.45
CA ALA A 225 13.61 13.98 -11.61
C ALA A 225 13.60 13.47 -13.06
N ALA A 226 13.71 14.36 -14.04
CA ALA A 226 13.78 14.04 -15.47
C ALA A 226 15.21 13.79 -15.97
N ALA A 227 16.23 14.16 -15.19
CA ALA A 227 17.62 13.89 -15.57
C ALA A 227 17.84 12.37 -15.61
N PRO A 228 18.37 11.81 -16.72
CA PRO A 228 18.77 10.41 -16.72
C PRO A 228 19.81 10.22 -15.60
N ALA A 229 19.68 9.12 -14.84
CA ALA A 229 20.70 8.75 -13.87
C ALA A 229 22.07 8.83 -14.56
N PRO A 230 23.08 9.50 -13.98
CA PRO A 230 24.37 9.62 -14.63
C PRO A 230 24.85 8.21 -14.98
N SER A 231 25.10 7.99 -16.28
CA SER A 231 25.63 6.71 -16.77
C SER A 231 26.91 6.43 -15.99
N ALA A 232 26.87 5.38 -15.16
CA ALA A 232 28.02 4.94 -14.41
C ALA A 232 29.17 4.68 -15.38
N SER A 233 30.21 5.51 -15.29
CA SER A 233 31.46 5.30 -16.00
C SER A 233 32.00 3.93 -15.59
N ALA A 234 32.33 3.12 -16.59
CA ALA A 234 32.86 1.77 -16.44
C ALA A 234 34.22 1.83 -15.73
N ASN A 235 34.22 1.68 -14.39
CA ASN A 235 35.23 1.03 -13.56
C ASN A 235 34.93 1.28 -12.08
N ALA A 236 33.95 0.56 -11.55
CA ALA A 236 33.83 0.28 -10.12
C ALA A 236 32.87 -0.91 -9.92
N THR A 237 33.31 -1.90 -9.16
CA THR A 237 32.50 -3.05 -8.72
C THR A 237 31.15 -2.56 -8.17
N PRO A 238 30.01 -3.16 -8.58
CA PRO A 238 28.71 -2.63 -8.25
C PRO A 238 28.42 -2.84 -6.76
N THR A 239 28.59 -1.77 -5.97
CA THR A 239 27.86 -1.64 -4.71
C THR A 239 26.45 -1.25 -5.10
N ILE A 240 25.51 -2.20 -4.96
CA ILE A 240 24.08 -1.96 -5.12
C ILE A 240 23.68 -0.87 -4.13
N ALA A 241 23.53 0.36 -4.62
CA ALA A 241 22.88 1.41 -3.86
C ALA A 241 21.44 0.95 -3.60
N ALA A 242 21.10 0.80 -2.33
CA ALA A 242 19.78 0.33 -1.92
C ALA A 242 18.69 1.22 -2.55
N PRO A 243 17.59 0.64 -3.08
CA PRO A 243 16.44 1.43 -3.47
C PRO A 243 15.99 2.27 -2.27
N ARG A 244 15.69 3.55 -2.51
CA ARG A 244 15.07 4.44 -1.50
C ARG A 244 13.93 3.68 -0.84
N PRO A 245 13.89 3.62 0.51
CA PRO A 245 12.93 2.78 1.21
C PRO A 245 11.50 3.15 0.80
N PRO A 246 10.60 2.17 0.65
CA PRO A 246 9.20 2.45 0.40
C PRO A 246 8.67 3.34 1.53
N LEU A 247 7.97 4.42 1.14
CA LEU A 247 7.30 5.33 2.05
C LEU A 247 6.42 4.50 3.00
N ALA A 248 6.67 4.65 4.30
CA ALA A 248 5.83 4.05 5.32
C ALA A 248 4.37 4.47 5.08
N LEU A 249 3.45 3.54 5.30
CA LEU A 249 2.00 3.76 5.26
C LEU A 249 1.65 5.05 6.02
N ASP A 250 1.37 6.13 5.29
CA ASP A 250 0.79 7.34 5.86
C ASP A 250 -0.72 7.08 6.02
N ASP A 251 -1.12 6.47 7.15
CA ASP A 251 -2.52 6.42 7.59
C ASP A 251 -3.14 7.84 7.73
N ASP A 252 -2.32 8.90 7.67
CA ASP A 252 -2.68 10.31 7.79
C ASP A 252 -2.72 11.08 6.46
N ALA A 253 -2.55 10.43 5.29
CA ALA A 253 -2.62 11.13 4.01
C ALA A 253 -4.06 11.48 3.57
N LEU A 254 -5.05 10.83 4.19
CA LEU A 254 -6.46 11.22 4.13
C LEU A 254 -6.73 12.46 5.00
N ASP A 255 -6.12 12.53 6.19
CA ASP A 255 -6.34 13.60 7.17
C ASP A 255 -5.67 14.94 6.77
N ALA A 256 -4.84 14.96 5.72
CA ALA A 256 -4.32 16.20 5.11
C ALA A 256 -5.27 16.81 4.07
N LEU A 257 -6.32 16.08 3.66
CA LEU A 257 -7.42 16.57 2.82
C LEU A 257 -8.67 16.92 3.63
N GLU A 258 -8.72 16.55 4.90
CA GLU A 258 -9.69 17.13 5.82
C GLU A 258 -9.23 18.56 6.17
N LEU A 259 -10.07 19.51 5.77
CA LEU A 259 -10.04 20.92 6.16
C LEU A 259 -9.75 21.08 7.67
#